data_AF-A0A0C2CZN8-F1
#
_entry.id   AF-A0A0C2CZN8-F1
#
_cell.length_a   1.000
_cell.length_b   1.000
_cell.length_c   1.000
_cell.angle_alpha   90.00
_cell.angle_beta   90.00
_cell.angle_gamma   90.00
#
_symmetry.space_group_name_H-M   'P 1'
#
loop_
_entity.id
_entity.type
_entity.pdbx_description
1 polymer ?
#
loop_
_entity_poly.entity_id
_entity_poly.type
_entity_poly.pdbx_seq_one_letter_code
_entity_poly.pdbx_strand_id
1 'polypeptide(L)'
;MGYSSIGTPGFLHGIWTAYKRFGSGRISWQDLLQPSANLLERGYPVSADFVAAVQSRVHEIIAERSMNPAYDTLTEGVILRDPVHSNFLRRLSTAADAIELFYRGEIANQIVYEMKHRGGLLTKADMAGYEARIEPPHSTTLPNGYTIKGPASQSSFIAIGLIVEIMMGLTIRAEKRNVTESNAPARLGGSFVGTEPKRIASSGLRLQRRRRSVC
;
A
#
# COMPACT_ATOMS: atom_id res chain seq x y z
N MET A 1 6.18 -6.52 -18.66
CA MET A 1 4.83 -6.82 -18.14
C MET A 1 3.87 -6.86 -19.32
N GLY A 2 2.75 -7.59 -19.24
CA GLY A 2 1.83 -7.76 -20.37
C GLY A 2 0.36 -7.84 -19.94
N TYR A 3 -0.56 -8.03 -20.87
CA TYR A 3 -2.00 -7.93 -20.58
C TYR A 3 -2.51 -8.96 -19.58
N SER A 4 -1.83 -10.11 -19.43
CA SER A 4 -2.20 -11.12 -18.43
C SER A 4 -1.98 -10.67 -16.97
N SER A 5 -1.26 -9.57 -16.73
CA SER A 5 -1.10 -9.00 -15.37
C SER A 5 -2.22 -8.02 -14.98
N ILE A 6 -3.20 -7.79 -15.86
CA ILE A 6 -4.29 -6.84 -15.63
C ILE A 6 -5.46 -7.56 -14.95
N GLY A 7 -5.78 -7.15 -13.72
CA GLY A 7 -7.01 -7.53 -13.04
C GLY A 7 -8.19 -6.61 -13.37
N THR A 8 -9.38 -6.95 -12.88
CA THR A 8 -10.58 -6.12 -13.10
C THR A 8 -10.42 -4.73 -12.46
N PRO A 9 -10.59 -3.64 -13.23
CA PRO A 9 -10.41 -2.29 -12.70
C PRO A 9 -11.43 -1.96 -11.60
N GLY A 10 -10.95 -1.69 -10.39
CA GLY A 10 -11.81 -1.49 -9.22
C GLY A 10 -12.07 -0.05 -8.78
N PHE A 11 -11.24 0.88 -9.23
CA PHE A 11 -11.20 2.25 -8.72
C PHE A 11 -12.54 2.98 -8.90
N LEU A 12 -13.11 2.95 -10.11
CA LEU A 12 -14.35 3.66 -10.43
C LEU A 12 -15.53 3.21 -9.56
N HIS A 13 -15.73 1.89 -9.41
CA HIS A 13 -16.77 1.37 -8.53
C HIS A 13 -16.52 1.77 -7.07
N GLY A 14 -15.26 1.80 -6.63
CA GLY A 14 -14.89 2.24 -5.28
C GLY A 14 -15.27 3.69 -5.01
N ILE A 15 -14.84 4.62 -5.88
CA ILE A 15 -15.16 6.05 -5.73
C ILE A 15 -16.66 6.33 -5.90
N TRP A 16 -17.35 5.61 -6.78
CA TRP A 16 -18.80 5.71 -6.92
C TRP A 16 -19.53 5.22 -5.68
N THR A 17 -19.09 4.09 -5.10
CA THR A 17 -19.64 3.56 -3.85
C THR A 17 -19.47 4.56 -2.72
N ALA A 18 -18.28 5.18 -2.62
CA ALA A 18 -18.02 6.24 -1.65
C ALA A 18 -18.90 7.48 -1.89
N TYR A 19 -19.04 7.91 -3.15
CA TYR A 19 -19.91 9.02 -3.53
C TYR A 19 -21.38 8.76 -3.15
N LYS A 20 -21.90 7.57 -3.44
CA LYS A 20 -23.29 7.20 -3.14
C LYS A 20 -23.56 7.02 -1.64
N ARG A 21 -22.58 6.53 -0.87
CA ARG A 21 -22.74 6.24 0.57
C ARG A 21 -22.44 7.42 1.47
N PHE A 22 -21.42 8.21 1.12
CA PHE A 22 -20.84 9.25 1.98
C PHE A 22 -20.86 10.64 1.35
N GLY A 23 -21.33 10.77 0.10
CA GLY A 23 -21.47 12.06 -0.56
C GLY A 23 -22.46 12.95 0.19
N SER A 24 -22.18 14.25 0.22
CA SER A 24 -23.02 15.25 0.89
C SER A 24 -24.37 15.48 0.20
N GLY A 25 -24.55 14.98 -1.02
CA GLY A 25 -25.70 15.25 -1.89
C GLY A 25 -25.72 16.66 -2.50
N ARG A 26 -24.79 17.55 -2.12
CA ARG A 26 -24.71 18.93 -2.62
C ARG A 26 -23.91 19.10 -3.90
N ILE A 27 -23.05 18.13 -4.21
CA ILE A 27 -22.16 18.12 -5.36
C ILE A 27 -22.59 16.94 -6.24
N SER A 28 -22.89 17.21 -7.51
CA SER A 28 -23.26 16.14 -8.45
C SER A 28 -22.04 15.30 -8.84
N TRP A 29 -22.27 14.11 -9.38
CA TRP A 29 -21.19 13.28 -9.91
C TRP A 29 -20.42 14.01 -11.01
N GLN A 30 -21.15 14.74 -11.86
CA GLN A 30 -20.56 15.51 -12.94
C GLN A 30 -19.60 16.58 -12.41
N ASP A 31 -19.98 17.31 -11.36
CA ASP A 31 -19.16 18.37 -10.75
C ASP A 31 -17.81 17.86 -10.23
N LEU A 32 -17.71 16.56 -9.88
CA LEU A 32 -16.48 15.95 -9.41
C LEU A 32 -15.51 15.62 -10.56
N LEU A 33 -16.01 15.15 -11.70
CA LEU A 33 -15.18 14.70 -12.82
C LEU A 33 -14.88 15.81 -13.83
N GLN A 34 -15.80 16.76 -13.99
CA GLN A 34 -15.72 17.81 -14.99
C GLN A 34 -14.47 18.71 -14.88
N PRO A 35 -13.99 19.08 -13.66
CA PRO A 35 -12.75 19.85 -13.53
C PRO A 35 -11.54 19.12 -14.10
N SER A 36 -11.40 17.82 -13.83
CA SER A 36 -10.29 17.00 -14.36
C SER A 36 -10.38 16.84 -15.87
N ALA A 37 -11.58 16.63 -16.41
CA ALA A 37 -11.77 16.58 -17.86
C ALA A 37 -11.36 17.90 -18.54
N ASN A 38 -11.77 19.04 -17.98
CA ASN A 38 -11.39 20.37 -18.48
C ASN A 38 -9.88 20.61 -18.37
N LEU A 39 -9.25 20.16 -17.28
CA LEU A 39 -7.79 20.29 -17.07
C LEU A 39 -7.01 19.52 -18.14
N LEU A 40 -7.41 18.28 -18.44
CA LEU A 40 -6.74 17.45 -19.45
C LEU A 40 -6.90 18.01 -20.87
N GLU A 41 -8.02 18.67 -21.16
CA GLU A 41 -8.25 19.32 -22.46
C GLU A 41 -7.47 20.63 -22.62
N ARG A 42 -7.52 21.50 -21.60
CA ARG A 42 -6.77 22.77 -21.60
C ARG A 42 -5.26 22.52 -21.56
N GLY A 43 -4.88 21.48 -20.83
CA GLY A 43 -3.53 21.09 -20.51
C GLY A 43 -3.02 21.70 -19.21
N TYR A 44 -1.93 21.13 -18.71
CA TYR A 44 -1.29 21.55 -17.46
C TYR A 44 0.23 21.50 -17.59
N PRO A 45 0.98 22.39 -16.90
CA PRO A 45 2.43 22.31 -16.87
C PRO A 45 2.85 21.06 -16.10
N VAL A 46 3.68 20.22 -16.72
CA VAL A 46 4.16 18.99 -16.09
C VAL A 46 5.26 19.28 -15.08
N SER A 47 5.27 18.54 -13.97
CA SER A 47 6.30 18.63 -12.93
C SER A 47 7.55 17.84 -13.31
N ALA A 48 8.69 18.18 -12.70
CA ALA A 48 9.92 17.39 -12.79
C ALA A 48 9.70 15.91 -12.42
N ASP A 49 8.94 15.62 -11.36
CA ASP A 49 8.67 14.25 -10.92
C ASP A 49 7.90 13.43 -11.97
N PHE A 50 6.93 14.05 -12.64
CA PHE A 50 6.18 13.39 -13.72
C PHE A 50 7.08 13.10 -14.91
N VAL A 51 7.94 14.05 -15.29
CA VAL A 51 8.93 13.87 -16.36
C VAL A 51 9.89 12.74 -16.01
N ALA A 52 10.44 12.72 -14.80
CA ALA A 52 11.32 11.66 -14.34
C ALA A 52 10.64 10.27 -14.38
N ALA A 53 9.37 10.19 -13.97
CA ALA A 53 8.60 8.95 -14.02
C ALA A 53 8.40 8.46 -15.46
N VAL A 54 8.04 9.34 -16.40
CA VAL A 54 7.90 9.00 -17.83
C VAL A 54 9.24 8.58 -18.42
N GLN A 55 10.31 9.36 -18.18
CA GLN A 55 11.64 9.10 -18.72
C GLN A 55 12.21 7.76 -18.21
N SER A 56 11.92 7.37 -16.96
CA SER A 56 12.35 6.08 -16.41
C SER A 56 11.82 4.86 -17.17
N ARG A 57 10.76 5.03 -17.99
CA ARG A 57 10.11 3.97 -18.77
C ARG A 57 9.81 4.40 -20.21
N VAL A 58 10.50 5.41 -20.73
CA VAL A 58 10.14 6.05 -22.01
C VAL A 58 10.09 5.03 -23.14
N HIS A 59 11.03 4.09 -23.20
CA HIS A 59 11.06 3.03 -24.21
C HIS A 59 9.82 2.13 -24.19
N GLU A 60 9.27 1.79 -23.02
CA GLU A 60 8.04 1.01 -22.90
C GLU A 60 6.81 1.84 -23.29
N ILE A 61 6.82 3.13 -22.92
CA ILE A 61 5.70 4.05 -23.15
C ILE A 61 5.56 4.38 -24.65
N ILE A 62 6.65 4.79 -25.30
CA ILE A 62 6.63 5.17 -26.73
C ILE A 62 6.44 3.96 -27.66
N ALA A 63 6.77 2.76 -27.18
CA ALA A 63 6.52 1.52 -27.92
C ALA A 63 5.02 1.19 -28.01
N GLU A 64 4.19 1.68 -27.08
CA GLU A 64 2.75 1.49 -27.13
C GLU A 64 2.08 2.61 -27.92
N ARG A 65 1.53 2.27 -29.08
CA ARG A 65 0.93 3.23 -30.03
C ARG A 65 -0.24 4.03 -29.42
N SER A 66 -0.94 3.47 -28.44
CA SER A 66 -2.06 4.16 -27.79
C SER A 66 -1.64 5.22 -26.77
N MET A 67 -0.35 5.30 -26.42
CA MET A 67 0.15 6.31 -25.50
C MET A 67 0.18 7.70 -26.13
N ASN A 68 0.16 8.73 -25.29
CA ASN A 68 0.22 10.10 -25.75
C ASN A 68 1.60 10.38 -26.39
N PRO A 69 1.67 10.78 -27.67
CA PRO A 69 2.93 10.99 -28.36
C PRO A 69 3.77 12.12 -27.73
N ALA A 70 3.14 13.03 -26.97
CA ALA A 70 3.84 14.10 -26.27
C ALA A 70 4.77 13.58 -25.14
N TYR A 71 4.65 12.32 -24.73
CA TYR A 71 5.51 11.73 -23.70
C TYR A 71 6.97 11.58 -24.15
N ASP A 72 7.24 11.46 -25.45
CA ASP A 72 8.61 11.30 -25.98
C ASP A 72 9.45 12.56 -25.78
N THR A 73 8.84 13.73 -25.98
CA THR A 73 9.50 15.04 -25.92
C THR A 73 9.23 15.79 -24.62
N LEU A 74 8.86 15.08 -23.55
CA LEU A 74 8.34 15.70 -22.33
C LEU A 74 9.48 16.32 -21.50
N THR A 75 9.37 17.62 -21.21
CA THR A 75 10.25 18.34 -20.28
C THR A 75 9.42 19.11 -19.24
N GLU A 76 10.03 19.43 -18.10
CA GLU A 76 9.36 20.17 -17.03
C GLU A 76 8.79 21.51 -17.54
N GLY A 77 7.58 21.86 -17.08
CA GLY A 77 6.89 23.09 -17.44
C GLY A 77 6.18 23.06 -18.79
N VAL A 78 6.42 22.05 -19.64
CA VAL A 78 5.67 21.88 -20.89
C VAL A 78 4.19 21.63 -20.58
N ILE A 79 3.31 22.28 -21.34
CA ILE A 79 1.88 22.08 -21.23
C ILE A 79 1.51 20.77 -21.92
N LEU A 80 1.21 19.75 -21.11
CA LEU A 80 0.72 18.46 -21.59
C LEU A 80 -0.82 18.51 -21.71
N ARG A 81 -1.34 18.09 -22.85
CA ARG A 81 -2.78 17.89 -23.09
C ARG A 81 -3.07 16.41 -23.32
N ASP A 82 -4.22 15.96 -22.85
CA ASP A 82 -4.69 14.60 -23.01
C ASP A 82 -6.19 14.58 -23.37
N PRO A 83 -6.53 14.87 -24.64
CA PRO A 83 -7.92 14.92 -25.08
C PRO A 83 -8.61 13.54 -25.03
N VAL A 84 -7.86 12.44 -25.10
CA VAL A 84 -8.40 11.07 -25.02
C VAL A 84 -8.92 10.82 -23.61
N HIS A 85 -8.10 11.03 -22.58
CA HIS A 85 -8.55 10.89 -21.20
C HIS A 85 -9.58 11.96 -20.81
N SER A 86 -9.48 13.18 -21.35
CA SER A 86 -10.53 14.20 -21.17
C SER A 86 -11.89 13.70 -21.66
N ASN A 87 -11.96 13.17 -22.89
CA ASN A 87 -13.21 12.65 -23.45
C ASN A 87 -13.75 11.49 -22.62
N PHE A 88 -12.89 10.56 -22.21
CA PHE A 88 -13.26 9.47 -21.31
C PHE A 88 -13.90 9.97 -20.00
N LEU A 89 -13.29 10.96 -19.33
CA LEU A 89 -13.86 11.55 -18.12
C LEU A 89 -15.17 12.30 -18.40
N ARG A 90 -15.30 13.00 -19.54
CA ARG A 90 -16.56 13.65 -19.96
C ARG A 90 -17.68 12.64 -20.16
N ARG A 91 -17.40 11.50 -20.79
CA ARG A 91 -18.38 10.43 -20.99
C ARG A 91 -18.85 9.86 -19.66
N LEU A 92 -17.92 9.64 -18.71
CA LEU A 92 -18.27 9.18 -17.36
C LEU A 92 -19.02 10.23 -16.53
N SER A 93 -18.75 11.52 -16.75
CA SER A 93 -19.39 12.59 -15.98
C SER A 93 -20.83 12.86 -16.42
N THR A 94 -21.15 12.66 -17.70
CA THR A 94 -22.48 12.93 -18.28
C THR A 94 -23.34 11.69 -18.50
N ALA A 95 -22.79 10.49 -18.26
CA ALA A 95 -23.55 9.25 -18.35
C ALA A 95 -24.73 9.22 -17.39
N ALA A 96 -25.87 8.68 -17.85
CA ALA A 96 -27.02 8.41 -16.98
C ALA A 96 -26.64 7.42 -15.85
N ASP A 97 -25.82 6.43 -16.17
CA ASP A 97 -25.19 5.53 -15.21
C ASP A 97 -23.72 5.28 -15.62
N ALA A 98 -22.80 5.91 -14.88
CA ALA A 98 -21.37 5.80 -15.13
C ALA A 98 -20.81 4.39 -14.85
N ILE A 99 -21.42 3.66 -13.91
CA ILE A 99 -21.00 2.30 -13.56
C ILE A 99 -21.47 1.34 -14.63
N GLU A 100 -22.72 1.47 -15.07
CA GLU A 100 -23.22 0.64 -16.17
C GLU A 100 -22.41 0.88 -17.45
N LEU A 101 -22.12 2.14 -17.79
CA LEU A 101 -21.29 2.48 -18.95
C LEU A 101 -19.90 1.82 -18.89
N PHE A 102 -19.26 1.81 -17.71
CA PHE A 102 -17.90 1.30 -17.55
C PHE A 102 -17.82 -0.23 -17.40
N TYR A 103 -18.71 -0.85 -16.63
CA TYR A 103 -18.61 -2.27 -16.25
C TYR A 103 -19.47 -3.20 -17.12
N ARG A 104 -20.49 -2.70 -17.81
CA ARG A 104 -21.39 -3.52 -18.65
C ARG A 104 -21.62 -2.97 -20.06
N GLY A 105 -21.39 -1.68 -20.24
CA GLY A 105 -21.63 -0.94 -21.47
C GLY A 105 -20.48 -0.97 -22.47
N GLU A 106 -20.40 0.10 -23.26
CA GLU A 106 -19.45 0.22 -24.37
C GLU A 106 -17.99 0.16 -23.92
N ILE A 107 -17.65 0.81 -22.80
CA ILE A 107 -16.28 0.84 -22.28
C ILE A 107 -15.86 -0.57 -21.84
N ALA A 108 -16.75 -1.33 -21.19
CA ALA A 108 -16.48 -2.73 -20.85
C ALA A 108 -16.18 -3.58 -22.10
N ASN A 109 -16.96 -3.38 -23.17
CA ASN A 109 -16.74 -4.10 -24.43
C ASN A 109 -15.39 -3.73 -25.06
N GLN A 110 -14.98 -2.46 -25.02
CA GLN A 110 -13.69 -1.99 -25.52
C GLN A 110 -12.52 -2.60 -24.73
N ILE A 111 -12.62 -2.59 -23.39
CA ILE A 111 -11.59 -3.20 -22.52
C ILE A 111 -11.45 -4.70 -22.82
N VAL A 112 -12.57 -5.44 -22.85
CA VAL A 112 -12.54 -6.90 -23.11
C VAL A 112 -12.04 -7.21 -24.52
N TYR A 113 -12.39 -6.37 -25.51
CA TYR A 113 -11.85 -6.50 -26.86
C TYR A 113 -10.33 -6.39 -26.86
N GLU A 114 -9.75 -5.32 -26.29
CA GLU A 114 -8.30 -5.14 -26.24
C GLU A 114 -7.61 -6.27 -25.46
N MET A 115 -8.17 -6.65 -24.31
CA MET A 115 -7.66 -7.77 -23.50
C MET A 115 -7.59 -9.06 -24.31
N LYS A 116 -8.66 -9.41 -25.03
CA LYS A 116 -8.67 -10.63 -25.85
C LYS A 116 -7.62 -10.59 -26.96
N HIS A 117 -7.45 -9.46 -27.64
CA HIS A 117 -6.53 -9.35 -28.79
C HIS A 117 -5.05 -9.28 -28.37
N ARG A 118 -4.77 -8.90 -27.12
CA ARG A 118 -3.41 -8.71 -26.63
C ARG A 118 -2.97 -9.73 -25.57
N GLY A 119 -3.71 -10.84 -25.45
CA GLY A 119 -3.34 -11.97 -24.55
C GLY A 119 -3.69 -11.76 -23.08
N GLY A 120 -4.63 -10.86 -22.78
CA GLY A 120 -5.23 -10.67 -21.47
C GLY A 120 -6.29 -11.73 -21.14
N LEU A 121 -6.60 -11.83 -19.84
CA LEU A 121 -7.52 -12.85 -19.30
C LEU A 121 -8.89 -12.29 -18.88
N LEU A 122 -9.00 -10.96 -18.81
CA LEU A 122 -10.19 -10.27 -18.33
C LEU A 122 -11.37 -10.46 -19.31
N THR A 123 -12.48 -10.97 -18.78
CA THR A 123 -13.69 -11.24 -19.54
C THR A 123 -14.80 -10.23 -19.25
N LYS A 124 -15.85 -10.27 -20.07
CA LYS A 124 -17.07 -9.48 -19.82
C LYS A 124 -17.77 -9.88 -18.52
N ALA A 125 -17.69 -11.15 -18.13
CA ALA A 125 -18.26 -11.62 -16.87
C ALA A 125 -17.51 -11.03 -15.67
N ASP A 126 -16.17 -10.96 -15.75
CA ASP A 126 -15.35 -10.36 -14.69
C ASP A 126 -15.67 -8.86 -14.51
N MET A 127 -15.82 -8.13 -15.62
CA MET A 127 -16.22 -6.72 -15.59
C MET A 127 -17.63 -6.54 -15.00
N ALA A 128 -18.62 -7.29 -15.49
CA ALA A 128 -20.01 -7.12 -15.08
C ALA A 128 -20.30 -7.58 -13.64
N GLY A 129 -19.49 -8.52 -13.13
CA GLY A 129 -19.57 -9.07 -11.78
C GLY A 129 -18.73 -8.34 -10.73
N TYR A 130 -17.97 -7.32 -11.11
CA TYR A 130 -17.16 -6.57 -10.16
C TYR A 130 -18.00 -5.66 -9.27
N GLU A 131 -17.76 -5.72 -7.95
CA GLU A 131 -18.37 -4.83 -6.97
C GLU A 131 -17.34 -4.42 -5.90
N ALA A 132 -17.33 -3.13 -5.56
CA ALA A 132 -16.52 -2.64 -4.44
C ALA A 132 -17.15 -3.04 -3.10
N ARG A 133 -16.35 -3.65 -2.22
CA ARG A 133 -16.80 -4.10 -0.90
C ARG A 133 -16.47 -3.04 0.15
N ILE A 134 -17.46 -2.74 1.01
CA ILE A 134 -17.24 -1.93 2.21
C ILE A 134 -16.99 -2.88 3.36
N GLU A 135 -15.79 -2.83 3.92
CA GLU A 135 -15.37 -3.67 5.04
C GLU A 135 -15.10 -2.78 6.27
N PRO A 136 -15.38 -3.27 7.49
CA PRO A 136 -15.01 -2.54 8.69
C PRO A 136 -13.48 -2.40 8.76
N PRO A 137 -12.97 -1.26 9.25
CA PRO A 137 -11.53 -1.06 9.35
C PRO A 137 -10.94 -2.02 10.39
N HIS A 138 -9.74 -2.52 10.10
CA HIS A 138 -8.94 -3.18 11.12
C HIS A 138 -8.56 -2.15 12.19
N SER A 139 -8.68 -2.53 13.46
CA SER A 139 -8.43 -1.63 14.59
C SER A 139 -7.47 -2.31 15.56
N THR A 140 -6.38 -1.61 15.91
CA THR A 140 -5.41 -2.05 16.90
C THR A 140 -5.33 -1.00 18.00
N THR A 141 -5.65 -1.40 19.24
CA THR A 141 -5.53 -0.53 20.41
C THR A 141 -4.13 -0.65 20.98
N LEU A 142 -3.48 0.50 21.14
CA LEU A 142 -2.11 0.64 21.60
C LEU A 142 -2.05 0.68 23.14
N PRO A 143 -0.91 0.34 23.76
CA PRO A 143 -0.77 0.37 25.23
C PRO A 143 -0.99 1.75 25.87
N ASN A 144 -0.86 2.84 25.11
CA ASN A 144 -1.12 4.21 25.56
C ASN A 144 -2.60 4.63 25.43
N GLY A 145 -3.50 3.71 25.05
CA GLY A 145 -4.94 3.94 24.94
C GLY A 145 -5.42 4.48 23.60
N TYR A 146 -4.52 4.85 22.67
CA TYR A 146 -4.92 5.24 21.31
C TYR A 146 -5.29 4.01 20.48
N THR A 147 -6.14 4.20 19.46
CA THR A 147 -6.50 3.14 18.51
C THR A 147 -6.15 3.56 17.11
N ILE A 148 -5.34 2.75 16.43
CA ILE A 148 -5.03 2.94 15.00
C ILE A 148 -6.05 2.14 14.20
N LYS A 149 -6.67 2.79 13.21
CA LYS A 149 -7.62 2.17 12.28
C LYS A 149 -7.08 2.23 10.87
N GLY A 150 -7.25 1.14 10.12
CA GLY A 150 -6.76 1.06 8.76
C GLY A 150 -7.52 0.03 7.91
N PRO A 151 -7.10 -0.13 6.65
CA PRO A 151 -7.75 -1.05 5.72
C PRO A 151 -7.71 -2.50 6.22
N ALA A 152 -8.70 -3.28 5.78
CA ALA A 152 -8.85 -4.68 6.15
C ALA A 152 -7.73 -5.57 5.56
N SER A 153 -7.80 -6.88 5.84
CA SER A 153 -6.75 -7.91 5.65
C SER A 153 -6.12 -8.05 4.25
N GLN A 154 -6.73 -7.48 3.20
CA GLN A 154 -6.13 -7.38 1.87
C GLN A 154 -4.93 -6.40 1.83
N SER A 155 -4.73 -5.63 2.90
CA SER A 155 -3.63 -4.68 3.05
C SER A 155 -2.60 -5.16 4.08
N SER A 156 -1.37 -4.66 3.96
CA SER A 156 -0.29 -4.89 4.93
C SER A 156 -0.47 -4.14 6.27
N PHE A 157 -1.64 -3.51 6.49
CA PHE A 157 -1.89 -2.70 7.68
C PHE A 157 -1.81 -3.49 8.99
N ILE A 158 -2.19 -4.78 8.98
CA ILE A 158 -2.06 -5.65 10.16
C ILE A 158 -0.59 -5.77 10.60
N ALA A 159 0.34 -5.86 9.66
CA ALA A 159 1.77 -5.91 9.96
C ALA A 159 2.25 -4.60 10.61
N ILE A 160 1.74 -3.45 10.15
CA ILE A 160 2.04 -2.15 10.76
C ILE A 160 1.50 -2.10 12.19
N GLY A 161 0.26 -2.53 12.42
CA GLY A 161 -0.33 -2.60 13.76
C GLY A 161 0.54 -3.42 14.72
N LEU A 162 0.97 -4.60 14.28
CA LEU A 162 1.86 -5.48 15.04
C LEU A 162 3.22 -4.84 15.34
N ILE A 163 3.86 -4.24 14.33
CA ILE A 163 5.17 -3.58 14.50
C ILE A 163 5.06 -2.47 15.54
N VAL A 164 4.04 -1.63 15.41
CA VAL A 164 3.81 -0.50 16.33
C VAL A 164 3.55 -0.99 17.75
N GLU A 165 2.71 -2.01 17.91
CA GLU A 165 2.42 -2.63 19.22
C GLU A 165 3.69 -3.18 19.89
N ILE A 166 4.53 -3.91 19.15
CA ILE A 166 5.82 -4.42 19.64
C ILE A 166 6.73 -3.26 20.05
N MET A 167 6.88 -2.25 19.20
CA MET A 167 7.75 -1.10 19.47
C MET A 167 7.34 -0.38 20.77
N MET A 168 6.06 -0.12 20.97
CA MET A 168 5.60 0.51 22.22
C MET A 168 5.76 -0.39 23.43
N GLY A 169 5.51 -1.70 23.31
CA GLY A 169 5.75 -2.64 24.39
C GLY A 169 7.22 -2.63 24.85
N LEU A 170 8.16 -2.56 23.90
CA LEU A 170 9.59 -2.45 24.18
C LEU A 170 9.96 -1.11 24.81
N THR A 171 9.41 0.01 24.32
CA THR A 171 9.67 1.35 24.87
C THR A 171 9.17 1.46 26.32
N ILE A 172 7.94 1.03 26.59
CA ILE A 172 7.37 1.04 27.95
C ILE A 172 8.19 0.15 28.89
N ARG A 173 8.65 -1.01 28.41
CA ARG A 173 9.52 -1.91 29.20
C ARG A 173 10.90 -1.32 29.46
N ALA A 174 11.45 -0.53 28.53
CA ALA A 174 12.72 0.17 28.74
C ALA A 174 12.55 1.29 29.78
N GLU A 175 11.49 2.09 29.67
CA GLU A 175 11.20 3.19 30.61
C GLU A 175 10.99 2.69 32.04
N LYS A 176 10.21 1.61 32.22
CA LYS A 176 10.04 0.98 33.54
C LYS A 176 11.35 0.49 34.15
N ARG A 177 12.28 -0.05 33.34
CA ARG A 177 13.61 -0.47 33.82
C ARG A 177 14.44 0.72 34.29
N ASN A 178 14.48 1.80 33.52
CA ASN A 178 15.24 3.00 33.86
C ASN A 178 14.74 3.67 35.15
N VAL A 179 13.42 3.70 35.37
CA VAL A 179 12.84 4.20 36.63
C VAL A 179 13.21 3.31 37.82
N THR A 180 13.23 1.98 37.62
CA THR A 180 13.59 1.03 38.69
C THR A 180 15.07 1.13 39.07
N GLU A 181 15.96 1.37 38.09
CA GLU A 181 17.39 1.57 38.33
C GLU A 181 17.70 2.93 39.00
N SER A 182 16.99 4.01 38.61
CA SER A 182 17.14 5.32 39.24
C SER A 182 16.62 5.38 40.68
N ASN A 183 15.64 4.54 41.04
CA ASN A 183 15.06 4.48 42.39
C ASN A 183 15.64 3.34 43.25
N ALA A 184 16.65 2.62 42.75
CA ALA A 184 17.35 1.62 43.55
C ALA A 184 18.10 2.35 44.68
N PRO A 185 17.89 1.97 45.96
CA PRO A 185 18.62 2.59 47.06
C PRO A 185 20.11 2.39 46.82
N ALA A 186 20.89 3.48 46.90
CA ALA A 186 22.34 3.43 46.84
C ALA A 186 22.82 2.35 47.82
N ARG A 187 23.34 1.24 47.30
CA ARG A 187 24.02 0.25 48.15
C ARG A 187 25.24 0.97 48.71
N LEU A 188 25.12 1.50 49.92
CA LEU A 188 26.24 1.95 50.73
C LEU A 188 27.28 0.82 50.71
N GLY A 189 28.51 1.18 50.33
CA GLY A 189 29.60 0.26 50.12
C GLY A 189 29.75 -0.72 51.27
N GLY A 190 29.38 -1.98 51.01
CA GLY A 190 29.82 -3.11 51.80
C GLY A 190 31.30 -3.33 51.51
N SER A 191 32.12 -3.06 52.52
CA SER A 191 33.55 -3.33 52.56
C SER A 191 33.84 -4.76 52.07
N PHE A 192 34.47 -4.85 50.89
CA PHE A 192 35.06 -6.08 50.40
C PHE A 192 36.33 -6.35 51.21
N VAL A 193 36.19 -7.10 52.31
CA VAL A 193 37.33 -7.67 53.03
C VAL A 193 37.98 -8.70 52.11
N GLY A 194 39.20 -8.39 51.67
CA GLY A 194 40.01 -9.31 50.90
C GLY A 194 40.46 -10.50 51.73
N THR A 195 40.28 -11.70 51.19
CA THR A 195 41.08 -12.87 51.56
C THR A 195 41.58 -13.54 50.29
N GLU A 196 42.91 -13.69 50.24
CA GLU A 196 43.75 -14.21 49.16
C GLU A 196 43.38 -15.62 48.63
N PRO A 197 43.89 -15.97 47.42
CA PRO A 197 43.61 -17.23 46.76
C PRO A 197 44.52 -18.36 47.25
N LYS A 198 43.95 -19.50 47.67
CA LYS A 198 44.72 -20.74 47.84
C LYS A 198 44.81 -21.52 46.53
N ARG A 199 46.06 -21.76 46.14
CA ARG A 199 46.53 -22.45 44.93
C ARG A 199 46.41 -23.97 45.08
N ILE A 200 45.78 -24.60 44.07
CA ILE A 200 45.91 -25.94 43.48
C ILE A 200 46.65 -27.04 44.28
N ALA A 201 45.97 -28.19 44.46
CA ALA A 201 46.60 -29.52 44.51
C ALA A 201 45.83 -30.51 43.63
N SER A 202 46.53 -31.08 42.66
CA SER A 202 46.13 -32.14 41.73
C SER A 202 46.10 -33.51 42.42
N SER A 203 45.08 -34.34 42.16
CA SER A 203 45.12 -35.81 42.31
C SER A 203 43.78 -36.43 41.89
N GLY A 204 43.80 -37.46 41.01
CA GLY A 204 42.70 -38.43 40.93
C GLY A 204 42.10 -38.71 39.56
N LEU A 205 42.86 -39.43 38.72
CA LEU A 205 42.37 -40.21 37.59
C LEU A 205 41.17 -41.11 38.00
N ARG A 206 40.06 -41.08 37.25
CA ARG A 206 39.38 -42.34 36.84
C ARG A 206 38.49 -42.15 35.61
N LEU A 207 38.95 -42.73 34.51
CA LEU A 207 38.15 -43.02 33.32
C LEU A 207 37.02 -44.00 33.67
N GLN A 208 35.81 -43.76 33.15
CA GLN A 208 34.98 -44.84 32.61
C GLN A 208 34.23 -44.36 31.36
N ARG A 209 34.64 -44.94 30.22
CA ARG A 209 33.89 -45.02 28.96
C ARG A 209 32.88 -46.17 29.04
N ARG A 210 31.80 -46.03 28.25
CA ARG A 210 30.89 -47.03 27.60
C ARG A 210 29.43 -46.75 27.99
N ARG A 211 28.43 -46.81 27.11
CA ARG A 211 28.32 -47.17 25.68
C ARG A 211 26.95 -46.67 25.19
N ARG A 212 26.83 -46.41 23.88
CA ARG A 212 25.57 -46.24 23.14
C ARG A 212 24.78 -47.56 23.02
N SER A 213 23.45 -47.46 22.96
CA SER A 213 22.51 -48.19 22.06
C SER A 213 21.15 -47.49 22.21
N VAL A 214 20.55 -46.83 21.22
CA VAL A 214 19.83 -47.37 20.04
C VAL A 214 18.85 -48.47 20.43
N CYS A 215 17.57 -48.09 20.49
CA CYS A 215 16.43 -48.69 19.79
C CYS A 215 15.50 -47.54 19.40
#